data_AF-A0AAW8XXK6-F1
#
_entry.id   AF-A0AAW8XXK6-F1
#
_cell.length_a   1.000
_cell.length_b   1.000
_cell.length_c   1.000
_cell.angle_alpha   90.00
_cell.angle_beta   90.00
_cell.angle_gamma   90.00
#
_symmetry.space_group_name_H-M   'P 1'
#
loop_
_entity.id
_entity.type
_entity.pdbx_description
1 polymer ?
#
loop_
_entity_poly.entity_id
_entity_poly.type
_entity_poly.pdbx_seq_one_letter_code
_entity_poly.pdbx_strand_id
1 'polypeptide(L)' 'MPIIAPIPRGERRLMQKAIHKTRDKNHARRLTAMLMLHRGERVSDVART' A
#
# COMPACT_ATOMS: atom_id res chain seq x y z
N MET A 1 -1.45 11.16 10.89
CA MET A 1 -1.50 10.04 11.86
C MET A 1 -1.52 8.76 11.06
N PRO A 2 -0.58 7.83 11.26
CA PRO A 2 -0.60 6.55 10.56
C PRO A 2 -1.88 5.79 10.97
N ILE A 3 -2.67 5.37 9.99
CA ILE A 3 -3.95 4.67 10.23
C ILE A 3 -3.69 3.20 10.60
N ILE A 4 -2.62 2.64 10.03
CA ILE A 4 -2.20 1.25 10.26
C ILE A 4 -0.84 1.21 10.93
N ALA A 5 -0.52 0.04 11.52
CA ALA A 5 0.74 -0.19 12.19
C ALA A 5 1.95 0.12 11.28
N PRO A 6 3.09 0.57 11.85
CA PRO A 6 4.30 0.79 11.08
C PRO A 6 4.76 -0.49 10.35
N ILE A 7 4.85 -0.42 9.02
CA ILE A 7 5.34 -1.54 8.20
C ILE A 7 6.87 -1.48 8.18
N PRO A 8 7.60 -2.56 8.52
CA PRO A 8 9.05 -2.62 8.41
C PRO A 8 9.57 -2.27 7.01
N ARG A 9 10.78 -1.70 6.92
CA ARG A 9 11.35 -1.28 5.62
C ARG A 9 11.44 -2.44 4.61
N GLY A 10 11.78 -3.63 5.08
CA GLY A 10 11.90 -4.85 4.26
C GLY A 10 10.58 -5.24 3.61
N GLU A 11 9.51 -5.31 4.40
CA GLU A 11 8.16 -5.62 3.92
C GLU A 11 7.67 -4.60 2.91
N ARG A 12 7.85 -3.29 3.16
CA ARG A 12 7.48 -2.26 2.19
C ARG A 12 8.17 -2.45 0.84
N ARG A 13 9.45 -2.81 0.84
CA ARG A 13 10.20 -3.07 -0.39
C ARG A 13 9.68 -4.30 -1.13
N LEU A 14 9.28 -5.35 -0.40
CA LEU A 14 8.66 -6.53 -0.99
C LEU A 14 7.31 -6.20 -1.62
N MET A 15 6.46 -5.43 -0.92
CA MET A 15 5.17 -4.97 -1.46
C MET A 15 5.35 -4.14 -2.72
N GLN A 16 6.29 -3.18 -2.73
CA GLN A 16 6.60 -2.39 -3.94
C GLN A 16 7.05 -3.28 -5.10
N LYS A 17 7.91 -4.28 -4.86
CA LYS A 17 8.30 -5.25 -5.89
C LYS A 17 7.10 -6.06 -6.39
N ALA A 18 6.21 -6.48 -5.48
CA ALA A 18 5.02 -7.24 -5.83
C ALA A 18 4.04 -6.42 -6.69
N ILE A 19 3.85 -5.13 -6.39
CA ILE A 19 3.05 -4.20 -7.21
C ILE A 19 3.56 -4.14 -8.66
N HIS A 20 4.87 -4.02 -8.87
CA HIS A 20 5.45 -3.92 -10.21
C HIS A 20 5.46 -5.25 -10.97
N LYS A 21 5.43 -6.39 -10.27
CA LYS A 21 5.50 -7.72 -10.88
C LYS A 21 4.14 -8.37 -11.10
N THR A 22 3.14 -8.02 -10.29
CA THR A 22 1.83 -8.66 -10.36
C THR A 22 1.06 -8.24 -11.61
N ARG A 23 0.40 -9.22 -12.25
CA ARG A 23 -0.57 -8.96 -13.33
C ARG A 23 -1.97 -8.68 -12.79
N ASP A 24 -2.23 -9.05 -11.53
CA ASP A 24 -3.50 -8.80 -10.86
C ASP A 24 -3.56 -7.33 -10.39
N LYS A 25 -4.37 -6.56 -11.11
CA LYS A 25 -4.62 -5.14 -10.83
C LYS A 25 -5.27 -4.92 -9.46
N ASN A 26 -6.12 -5.83 -9.00
CA ASN A 26 -6.77 -5.72 -7.70
C ASN A 26 -5.78 -5.98 -6.57
N HIS A 27 -4.87 -6.95 -6.76
CA HIS A 27 -3.77 -7.18 -5.81
C HIS A 27 -2.82 -5.97 -5.73
N ALA A 28 -2.44 -5.39 -6.88
CA ALA A 28 -1.62 -4.18 -6.91
C ALA A 28 -2.29 -2.98 -6.20
N ARG A 29 -3.59 -2.78 -6.41
CA ARG A 29 -4.37 -1.72 -5.74
C ARG A 29 -4.38 -1.91 -4.23
N ARG A 30 -4.63 -3.12 -3.73
CA ARG A 30 -4.62 -3.41 -2.28
C ARG A 30 -3.27 -3.12 -1.64
N LEU A 31 -2.18 -3.53 -2.27
CA LEU A 31 -0.83 -3.25 -1.78
C LEU A 31 -0.51 -1.75 -1.79
N THR A 32 -0.95 -1.03 -2.82
CA THR A 32 -0.80 0.42 -2.91
C THR A 32 -1.58 1.12 -1.80
N ALA A 33 -2.82 0.71 -1.56
CA ALA A 33 -3.66 1.21 -0.48
C ALA A 33 -3.01 1.03 0.89
N MET A 34 -2.44 -0.15 1.18
CA MET A 34 -1.71 -0.38 2.44
C MET A 34 -0.51 0.57 2.58
N LEU A 35 0.24 0.83 1.50
CA LEU A 35 1.38 1.74 1.53
C LEU A 35 0.96 3.20 1.76
N MET A 36 -0.17 3.64 1.19
CA MET A 36 -0.73 4.98 1.40
C MET A 36 -1.23 5.17 2.84
N LEU A 37 -1.98 4.19 3.38
CA LEU A 37 -2.47 4.22 4.76
C LEU A 37 -1.32 4.22 5.79
N HIS A 38 -0.23 3.48 5.51
CA HIS A 38 0.98 3.51 6.32
C HIS A 38 1.64 4.88 6.35
N ARG A 39 1.61 5.62 5.23
CA ARG A 39 2.14 6.99 5.13
C ARG A 39 1.26 8.03 5.83
N GLY A 40 0.05 7.65 6.23
CA GLY A 40 -0.91 8.52 6.91
C GLY A 40 -1.89 9.22 5.97
N GLU A 41 -2.03 8.74 4.74
CA GLU A 41 -3.10 9.18 3.83
C GLU A 41 -4.47 8.71 4.34
N ARG A 42 -5.53 9.47 4.05
CA ARG A 42 -6.87 9.15 4.56
C ARG A 42 -7.49 8.02 3.75
N VAL A 43 -8.36 7.23 4.38
CA VAL A 43 -9.12 6.17 3.70
C VAL A 43 -9.91 6.71 2.50
N SER A 44 -10.43 7.94 2.59
CA SER A 44 -11.15 8.62 1.50
C SER A 44 -10.27 8.85 0.27
N ASP A 45 -8.99 9.15 0.48
CA ASP A 45 -8.05 9.47 -0.60
C ASP A 45 -7.59 8.18 -1.28
N VAL A 46 -7.33 7.15 -0.48
CA VAL A 46 -7.01 5.79 -0.93
C VAL A 46 -8.16 5.18 -1.74
N ALA A 47 -9.42 5.40 -1.34
CA ALA A 47 -10.59 4.89 -2.05
C ALA A 47 -10.82 5.52 -3.43
N ARG A 48 -10.18 6.65 -3.72
CA ARG A 48 -10.31 7.36 -5.01
C ARG A 48 -9.27 6.89 -6.06
N THR A 49 -8.35 6.01 -5.67
CA THR A 49 -7.21 5.55 -6.49
C THR A 49 -7.52 4.21 -7.17
#